data_AF-A0A351T4U6-F1
#
_entry.id   AF-A0A351T4U6-F1
#
_cell.length_a   1.000
_cell.length_b   1.000
_cell.length_c   1.000
_cell.angle_alpha   90.00
_cell.angle_beta   90.00
_cell.angle_gamma   90.00
#
_symmetry.space_group_name_H-M   'P 1'
#
loop_
_entity.id
_entity.type
_entity.pdbx_description
1 polymer ?
#
loop_
_entity_poly.entity_id
_entity_poly.type
_entity_poly.pdbx_seq_one_letter_code
_entity_poly.pdbx_strand_id
1 'polypeptide(L)'
;GFENMANMAEEAEDAYRALPLAIFLALAISTLLYIAVATVAVISVPLETLVSSPTPLRDVVASSPIGNAEIFGSVALIATANGVLIEILMVARVSYGMAHRGWLPAWFAAVWPRSRTPVRTTLIAGAIVLLLAVPFDVGELAAMTSNVLLSLFVIVNLAL
;
A
#
# COMPACT_ATOMS: atom_id res chain seq x y z
N GLY A 1 -1.58 0.33 -5.61
CA GLY A 1 -0.87 -0.81 -6.23
C GLY A 1 -0.65 -0.60 -7.72
N PHE A 2 -1.62 -0.98 -8.55
CA PHE A 2 -1.56 -0.77 -10.02
C PHE A 2 -1.55 0.72 -10.41
N GLU A 3 -2.29 1.55 -9.68
CA GLU A 3 -2.28 3.02 -9.87
C GLU A 3 -0.88 3.63 -9.71
N ASN A 4 -0.08 3.09 -8.78
CA ASN A 4 1.30 3.53 -8.58
C ASN A 4 2.19 3.12 -9.78
N MET A 5 1.95 1.96 -10.40
CA MET A 5 2.64 1.58 -11.64
C MET A 5 2.29 2.52 -12.79
N ALA A 6 1.03 2.96 -12.88
CA ALA A 6 0.61 3.93 -13.90
C ALA A 6 1.30 5.29 -13.70
N ASN A 7 1.46 5.75 -12.45
CA ASN A 7 2.22 6.97 -12.15
C ASN A 7 3.71 6.83 -12.51
N MET A 8 4.29 5.64 -12.39
CA MET A 8 5.68 5.36 -12.80
C MET A 8 5.83 5.12 -14.31
N ALA A 9 4.73 4.98 -15.06
CA ALA A 9 4.78 4.79 -16.50
C ALA A 9 5.44 5.98 -17.22
N GLU A 10 5.33 7.20 -16.67
CA GLU A 10 6.01 8.40 -17.20
C GLU A 10 7.54 8.32 -17.09
N GLU A 11 8.07 7.49 -16.19
CA GLU A 11 9.52 7.30 -15.98
C GLU A 11 10.06 6.03 -16.66
N ALA A 12 9.20 5.25 -17.34
CA ALA A 12 9.59 4.02 -18.02
C ALA A 12 10.03 4.28 -19.48
N GLU A 13 11.12 3.62 -19.91
CA GLU A 13 11.68 3.81 -21.26
C GLU A 13 10.72 3.38 -22.39
N ASP A 14 10.03 2.25 -22.25
CA ASP A 14 8.96 1.79 -23.14
C ASP A 14 7.72 1.37 -22.33
N ALA A 15 7.00 2.36 -21.84
CA ALA A 15 5.80 2.15 -21.03
C ALA A 15 4.70 1.35 -21.78
N TYR A 16 4.59 1.52 -23.10
CA TYR A 16 3.54 0.87 -23.90
C TYR A 16 3.64 -0.65 -23.85
N ARG A 17 4.85 -1.19 -23.87
CA ARG A 17 5.09 -2.65 -23.78
C ARG A 17 5.35 -3.11 -22.36
N ALA A 18 6.05 -2.32 -21.56
CA ALA A 18 6.44 -2.72 -20.21
C ALA A 18 5.25 -2.74 -19.25
N LEU A 19 4.35 -1.77 -19.33
CA LEU A 19 3.26 -1.62 -18.36
C LEU A 19 2.27 -2.80 -18.39
N PRO A 20 1.75 -3.26 -19.55
CA PRO A 20 0.84 -4.40 -19.58
C PRO A 20 1.51 -5.67 -19.04
N LEU A 21 2.75 -5.96 -19.46
CA LEU A 21 3.48 -7.13 -19.01
C LEU A 21 3.75 -7.10 -17.50
N ALA A 22 4.15 -5.94 -16.97
CA ALA A 22 4.40 -5.74 -15.55
C ALA A 22 3.14 -5.97 -14.71
N ILE A 23 1.98 -5.48 -15.16
CA ILE A 23 0.69 -5.68 -14.48
C ILE A 23 0.35 -7.17 -14.41
N PHE A 24 0.42 -7.91 -15.52
CA PHE A 24 0.10 -9.33 -15.55
C PHE A 24 1.06 -10.17 -14.72
N LEU A 25 2.37 -9.89 -14.80
CA LEU A 25 3.37 -10.59 -13.98
C LEU A 25 3.20 -10.30 -12.50
N ALA A 26 3.00 -9.04 -12.12
CA ALA A 26 2.77 -8.66 -10.73
C ALA A 26 1.51 -9.34 -10.17
N LEU A 27 0.43 -9.38 -10.95
CA LEU A 27 -0.81 -10.05 -10.56
C LEU A 27 -0.61 -11.57 -10.41
N ALA A 28 0.04 -12.22 -11.37
CA ALA A 28 0.28 -13.66 -11.32
C ALA A 28 1.16 -14.05 -10.13
N ILE A 29 2.29 -13.36 -9.94
CA ILE A 29 3.23 -13.64 -8.85
C ILE A 29 2.58 -13.38 -7.49
N SER A 30 1.92 -12.23 -7.31
CA SER A 30 1.25 -11.92 -6.04
C SER A 30 0.12 -12.90 -5.71
N THR A 31 -0.67 -13.30 -6.70
CA THR A 31 -1.74 -14.30 -6.52
C THR A 31 -1.18 -15.64 -6.08
N LEU A 32 -0.11 -16.12 -6.73
CA LEU A 32 0.55 -17.37 -6.36
C LEU A 32 1.13 -17.30 -4.94
N LEU A 33 1.74 -16.18 -4.57
CA LEU A 33 2.26 -15.97 -3.21
C LEU A 33 1.13 -15.96 -2.17
N TYR A 34 0.00 -15.31 -2.45
CA TYR A 34 -1.16 -15.31 -1.56
C TYR A 34 -1.71 -16.71 -1.34
N ILE A 35 -1.88 -17.48 -2.41
CA ILE A 35 -2.34 -18.88 -2.33
C ILE A 35 -1.35 -19.72 -1.53
N ALA A 36 -0.05 -19.58 -1.80
CA ALA A 36 0.98 -20.35 -1.10
C ALA A 36 1.00 -20.04 0.41
N VAL A 37 1.01 -18.76 0.79
CA VAL A 37 1.01 -18.36 2.21
C VAL A 37 -0.26 -18.78 2.92
N ALA A 38 -1.44 -18.60 2.30
CA ALA A 38 -2.71 -19.03 2.87
C ALA A 38 -2.75 -20.56 3.08
N THR A 39 -2.28 -21.33 2.10
CA THR A 39 -2.22 -22.79 2.18
C THR A 39 -1.29 -23.24 3.31
N VAL A 40 -0.10 -22.65 3.42
CA VAL A 40 0.84 -22.94 4.50
C VAL A 40 0.25 -22.60 5.86
N ALA A 41 -0.43 -21.46 5.99
CA ALA A 41 -1.04 -21.02 7.24
C ALA A 41 -2.10 -22.03 7.73
N VAL A 42 -3.04 -22.40 6.87
CA VAL A 42 -4.16 -23.31 7.22
C VAL A 42 -3.67 -24.74 7.50
N ILE A 43 -2.58 -25.19 6.86
CA ILE A 43 -1.99 -26.51 7.14
C ILE A 43 -1.20 -26.52 8.46
N SER A 44 -0.56 -25.39 8.81
CA SER A 44 0.35 -25.33 9.96
C SER A 44 -0.37 -25.09 11.29
N VAL A 45 -1.46 -24.32 11.29
CA VAL A 45 -2.12 -23.86 12.52
C VAL A 45 -3.64 -24.08 12.40
N PRO A 46 -4.34 -24.53 13.47
CA PRO A 46 -5.79 -24.65 13.49
C PRO A 46 -6.51 -23.36 13.10
N LEU A 47 -7.61 -23.48 12.36
CA LEU A 47 -8.35 -22.35 11.82
C LEU A 47 -8.91 -21.44 12.94
N GLU A 48 -9.33 -22.02 14.06
CA GLU A 48 -9.86 -21.30 15.22
C GLU A 48 -8.80 -20.36 15.82
N THR A 49 -7.55 -20.81 15.85
CA THR A 49 -6.41 -20.01 16.32
C THR A 49 -6.09 -18.90 15.32
N LEU A 50 -6.13 -19.19 14.02
CA LEU A 50 -5.87 -18.17 12.98
C LEU A 50 -6.92 -17.05 12.98
N VAL A 51 -8.19 -17.38 13.22
CA VAL A 51 -9.30 -16.39 13.24
C VAL A 51 -9.27 -15.52 14.49
N SER A 52 -8.87 -16.10 15.64
CA SER A 52 -8.84 -15.38 16.91
C SER A 52 -7.54 -14.61 17.17
N SER A 53 -6.47 -14.93 16.42
CA SER A 53 -5.18 -14.28 16.59
C SER A 53 -5.12 -12.90 15.94
N PRO A 54 -4.63 -11.86 16.64
CA PRO A 54 -4.30 -10.57 16.03
C PRO A 54 -3.06 -10.64 15.13
N THR A 55 -2.26 -11.71 15.22
CA THR A 55 -1.00 -11.87 14.45
C THR A 55 -0.87 -13.28 13.85
N PRO A 56 -1.80 -13.72 12.98
CA PRO A 56 -1.89 -15.12 12.55
C PRO A 56 -0.63 -15.61 11.82
N LEU A 57 0.00 -14.79 10.98
CA LEU A 57 1.22 -15.18 10.27
C LEU A 57 2.42 -15.33 11.20
N ARG A 58 2.47 -14.55 12.29
CA ARG A 58 3.51 -14.72 13.31
C ARG A 58 3.35 -16.06 14.03
N ASP A 59 2.12 -16.47 14.31
CA ASP A 59 1.82 -17.73 14.97
C ASP A 59 2.15 -18.92 14.07
N VAL A 60 1.90 -18.80 12.77
CA VAL A 60 2.34 -19.79 11.77
C VAL A 60 3.86 -19.93 11.81
N VAL A 61 4.62 -18.83 11.83
CA VAL A 61 6.09 -18.91 11.94
C VAL A 61 6.53 -19.49 13.29
N ALA A 62 5.83 -19.17 14.39
CA ALA A 62 6.14 -19.68 15.72
C ALA A 62 5.88 -21.20 15.85
N SER A 63 4.90 -21.74 15.10
CA SER A 63 4.63 -23.18 15.03
C SER A 63 5.70 -23.96 14.26
N SER A 64 6.54 -23.29 13.48
CA SER A 64 7.59 -23.93 12.70
C SER A 64 8.84 -24.22 13.55
N PRO A 65 9.39 -25.46 13.51
CA PRO A 65 10.58 -25.83 14.27
C PRO A 65 11.84 -25.01 13.93
N ILE A 66 11.87 -24.41 12.74
CA ILE A 66 12.99 -23.61 12.22
C ILE A 66 12.67 -22.12 12.13
N GLY A 67 11.43 -21.73 12.46
CA GLY A 67 10.95 -20.36 12.34
C GLY A 67 11.37 -19.50 13.52
N ASN A 68 11.75 -18.25 13.24
CA ASN A 68 11.96 -17.24 14.29
C ASN A 68 10.88 -16.16 14.18
N ALA A 69 9.88 -16.26 15.06
CA ALA A 69 8.72 -15.36 15.06
C ALA A 69 9.07 -13.91 15.40
N GLU A 70 10.14 -13.66 16.18
CA GLU A 70 10.60 -12.31 16.52
C GLU A 70 11.27 -11.62 15.32
N ILE A 71 12.11 -12.36 14.60
CA ILE A 71 12.73 -11.87 13.36
C ILE A 71 11.64 -11.61 12.31
N PHE A 72 10.69 -12.52 12.15
CA PHE A 72 9.56 -12.33 11.24
C PHE A 72 8.76 -11.07 11.58
N GLY A 73 8.40 -10.88 12.86
CA GLY A 73 7.68 -9.69 13.32
C GLY A 73 8.46 -8.40 13.06
N SER A 74 9.77 -8.41 13.28
CA SER A 74 10.64 -7.24 13.04
C SER A 74 10.72 -6.88 11.55
N VAL A 75 10.88 -7.88 10.69
CA VAL A 75 10.92 -7.70 9.23
C VAL A 75 9.56 -7.19 8.72
N ALA A 76 8.46 -7.78 9.20
CA ALA A 76 7.11 -7.37 8.85
C ALA A 76 6.82 -5.91 9.25
N LEU A 77 7.28 -5.50 10.44
CA LEU A 77 7.15 -4.12 10.91
C LEU A 77 7.91 -3.14 10.01
N ILE A 78 9.17 -3.44 9.68
CA ILE A 78 10.01 -2.60 8.81
C ILE A 78 9.39 -2.52 7.40
N ALA A 79 8.94 -3.65 6.85
CA ALA A 79 8.31 -3.70 5.54
C ALA A 79 7.01 -2.87 5.51
N THR A 80 6.17 -2.99 6.53
CA THR A 80 4.92 -2.25 6.64
C THR A 80 5.18 -0.75 6.80
N ALA A 81 6.12 -0.37 7.68
CA ALA A 81 6.50 1.03 7.88
C ALA A 81 7.02 1.66 6.57
N ASN A 82 7.87 0.95 5.83
CA ASN A 82 8.34 1.41 4.53
C ASN A 82 7.19 1.58 3.52
N GLY A 83 6.23 0.64 3.50
CA GLY A 83 5.03 0.75 2.67
C GLY A 83 4.21 2.01 2.98
N VAL A 84 3.96 2.28 4.26
CA VAL A 84 3.25 3.49 4.72
C VAL A 84 4.01 4.75 4.33
N LEU A 85 5.33 4.78 4.49
CA LEU A 85 6.16 5.93 4.12
C LEU A 85 6.09 6.21 2.61
N ILE A 86 6.19 5.17 1.78
CA ILE A 86 6.08 5.31 0.32
C ILE A 86 4.71 5.90 -0.05
N GLU A 87 3.62 5.43 0.57
CA GLU A 87 2.27 5.92 0.26
C GLU A 87 2.08 7.39 0.66
N ILE A 88 2.57 7.79 1.85
CA ILE A 88 2.56 9.19 2.29
C ILE A 88 3.33 10.09 1.31
N LEU A 89 4.48 9.62 0.81
CA LEU A 89 5.27 10.35 -0.18
C LEU A 89 4.55 10.45 -1.53
N MET A 90 3.86 9.39 -1.96
CA MET A 90 3.06 9.41 -3.19
C MET A 90 1.93 10.43 -3.12
N VAL A 91 1.16 10.45 -2.02
CA VAL A 91 0.11 11.46 -1.79
C VAL A 91 0.68 12.88 -1.88
N ALA A 92 1.85 13.10 -1.27
CA ALA A 92 2.49 14.41 -1.29
C ALA A 92 2.94 14.83 -2.71
N ARG A 93 3.47 13.90 -3.50
CA ARG A 93 3.89 14.14 -4.90
C ARG A 93 2.70 14.44 -5.82
N VAL A 94 1.64 13.64 -5.75
CA VAL A 94 0.44 13.82 -6.56
C VAL A 94 -0.22 15.16 -6.24
N SER A 95 -0.36 15.50 -4.95
CA SER A 95 -0.89 16.79 -4.51
C SER A 95 -0.05 17.98 -4.98
N TYR A 96 1.28 17.87 -4.93
CA TYR A 96 2.19 18.88 -5.47
C TYR A 96 2.01 19.09 -6.98
N GLY A 97 1.88 18.00 -7.74
CA GLY A 97 1.60 18.03 -9.17
C GLY A 97 0.25 18.67 -9.50
N MET A 98 -0.80 18.34 -8.73
CA MET A 98 -2.12 18.96 -8.86
C MET A 98 -2.10 20.46 -8.55
N ALA A 99 -1.35 20.88 -7.53
CA ALA A 99 -1.20 22.29 -7.18
C ALA A 99 -0.47 23.09 -8.28
N HIS A 100 0.54 22.49 -8.93
CA HIS A 100 1.20 23.10 -10.09
C HIS A 100 0.28 23.26 -11.30
N ARG A 101 -0.69 22.35 -11.47
CA ARG A 101 -1.73 22.43 -12.52
C ARG A 101 -2.90 23.36 -12.14
N GLY A 102 -2.85 24.02 -10.97
CA GLY A 102 -3.88 24.93 -10.49
C GLY A 102 -5.13 24.26 -9.92
N TRP A 103 -5.12 22.94 -9.74
CA TRP A 103 -6.27 22.16 -9.23
C TRP A 103 -6.35 22.19 -7.71
N LEU A 104 -5.23 22.46 -7.04
CA LEU A 104 -5.14 22.69 -5.60
C LEU A 104 -4.57 24.09 -5.31
N PRO A 105 -4.83 24.65 -4.11
CA PRO A 105 -4.25 25.92 -3.70
C PRO A 105 -2.72 25.92 -3.83
N ALA A 106 -2.14 27.03 -4.28
CA ALA A 106 -0.70 27.19 -4.47
C ALA A 106 0.15 26.90 -3.22
N TRP A 107 -0.47 26.91 -2.04
CA TRP A 107 0.15 26.50 -0.79
C TRP A 107 0.66 25.05 -0.78
N PHE A 108 0.00 24.13 -1.50
CA PHE A 108 0.42 22.74 -1.67
C PHE A 108 1.59 22.58 -2.66
N ALA A 109 1.86 23.60 -3.48
CA ALA A 109 3.02 23.66 -4.38
C ALA A 109 4.31 24.13 -3.67
N ALA A 110 4.25 24.49 -2.39
CA ALA A 110 5.42 24.95 -1.64
C ALA A 110 6.37 23.79 -1.29
N VAL A 111 7.60 23.85 -1.78
CA VAL A 111 8.67 22.89 -1.48
C VAL A 111 9.73 23.47 -0.54
N TRP A 112 10.36 22.60 0.24
CA TRP A 112 11.44 23.02 1.12
C TRP A 112 12.70 23.39 0.30
N PRO A 113 13.37 24.53 0.57
CA PRO A 113 14.45 25.04 -0.29
C PRO A 113 15.65 24.11 -0.46
N ARG A 114 15.96 23.29 0.56
CA ARG A 114 17.19 22.48 0.61
C ARG A 114 17.01 21.06 0.07
N SER A 115 15.87 20.44 0.34
CA SER A 115 15.56 19.07 -0.07
C SER A 115 14.65 19.00 -1.31
N ARG A 116 14.07 20.13 -1.74
CA ARG A 116 13.04 20.22 -2.79
C ARG A 116 11.85 19.27 -2.57
N THR A 117 11.61 18.89 -1.31
CA THR A 117 10.49 18.02 -0.92
C THR A 117 9.29 18.83 -0.44
N PRO A 118 8.05 18.44 -0.75
CA PRO A 118 6.83 19.12 -0.31
C PRO A 118 6.50 18.75 1.15
N VAL A 119 7.33 19.21 2.10
CA VAL A 119 7.26 18.85 3.53
C VAL A 119 5.89 19.14 4.14
N ARG A 120 5.26 20.25 3.78
CA ARG A 120 3.92 20.62 4.31
C ARG A 120 2.88 19.57 3.95
N THR A 121 2.85 19.17 2.69
CA THR A 121 1.92 18.16 2.19
C THR A 121 2.19 16.79 2.80
N THR A 122 3.46 16.42 2.99
CA THR A 122 3.85 15.20 3.70
C THR A 122 3.34 15.20 5.14
N LEU A 123 3.49 16.32 5.87
CA LEU A 123 2.99 16.44 7.25
C LEU A 123 1.47 16.35 7.31
N ILE A 124 0.76 16.97 6.37
CA ILE A 124 -0.71 16.89 6.30
C ILE A 124 -1.16 15.47 6.00
N ALA A 125 -0.55 14.80 5.02
CA ALA A 125 -0.84 13.41 4.69
C ALA A 125 -0.59 12.50 5.90
N GLY A 126 0.54 12.66 6.59
CA GLY A 126 0.83 11.93 7.82
C GLY A 126 -0.18 12.22 8.95
N ALA A 127 -0.60 13.47 9.12
CA ALA A 127 -1.62 13.85 10.10
C ALA A 127 -2.97 13.21 9.79
N ILE A 128 -3.37 13.15 8.51
CA ILE A 128 -4.60 12.46 8.08
C ILE A 128 -4.49 10.95 8.38
N VAL A 129 -3.36 10.33 8.04
CA VAL A 129 -3.12 8.91 8.33
C VAL A 129 -3.23 8.65 9.84
N LEU A 130 -2.60 9.47 10.68
CA LEU A 130 -2.71 9.35 12.14
C LEU A 130 -4.13 9.56 12.65
N LEU A 131 -4.85 10.54 12.10
CA LEU A 131 -6.23 10.84 12.49
C LEU A 131 -7.17 9.69 12.15
N LEU A 132 -6.92 8.96 11.06
CA LEU A 132 -7.70 7.78 10.67
C LEU A 132 -7.22 6.51 11.40
N ALA A 133 -5.94 6.38 11.70
CA ALA A 133 -5.39 5.18 12.34
C ALA A 133 -5.72 5.08 13.85
N VAL A 134 -6.11 6.17 14.50
CA VAL A 134 -6.45 6.17 15.94
C VAL A 134 -7.85 5.59 16.22
N PRO A 135 -8.94 5.98 15.52
CA PRO A 135 -10.28 5.50 15.83
C PRO A 135 -10.72 4.24 15.06
N PHE A 136 -10.05 3.89 13.95
CA PHE A 136 -10.48 2.78 13.08
C PHE A 136 -9.50 1.63 13.10
N ASP A 137 -10.04 0.40 13.10
CA ASP A 137 -9.24 -0.81 12.93
C ASP A 137 -8.81 -1.02 11.48
N VAL A 138 -7.71 -1.74 11.29
CA VAL A 138 -7.14 -2.03 9.95
C VAL A 138 -8.16 -2.71 9.04
N GLY A 139 -9.03 -3.57 9.57
CA GLY A 139 -10.08 -4.23 8.81
C GLY A 139 -11.13 -3.25 8.25
N GLU A 140 -11.55 -2.27 9.05
CA GLU A 140 -12.50 -1.24 8.64
C GLU A 140 -11.87 -0.31 7.59
N LEU A 141 -10.64 0.14 7.83
CA LEU A 141 -9.89 0.96 6.88
C LEU A 141 -9.67 0.23 5.55
N ALA A 142 -9.37 -1.07 5.59
CA ALA A 142 -9.21 -1.90 4.40
C ALA A 142 -10.53 -2.03 3.61
N ALA A 143 -11.66 -2.21 4.30
CA ALA A 143 -12.98 -2.29 3.68
C ALA A 143 -13.38 -0.95 3.03
N MET A 144 -13.18 0.17 3.74
CA MET A 144 -13.42 1.52 3.20
C MET A 144 -12.56 1.78 1.96
N THR A 145 -11.26 1.48 2.03
CA THR A 145 -10.33 1.65 0.91
C THR A 145 -10.75 0.82 -0.30
N SER A 146 -11.11 -0.45 -0.07
CA SER A 146 -11.57 -1.35 -1.14
C SER A 146 -12.84 -0.81 -1.81
N ASN A 147 -13.79 -0.29 -1.04
CA ASN A 147 -15.01 0.29 -1.58
C ASN A 147 -14.73 1.53 -2.45
N VAL A 148 -13.84 2.42 -1.99
CA VAL A 148 -13.44 3.61 -2.77
C VAL A 148 -12.77 3.18 -4.08
N LEU A 149 -11.81 2.27 -4.04
CA LEU A 149 -11.08 1.81 -5.23
C LEU A 149 -12.00 1.12 -6.22
N LEU A 150 -12.89 0.23 -5.75
CA LEU A 150 -13.86 -0.44 -6.62
C LEU A 150 -14.82 0.57 -7.27
N SER A 151 -15.31 1.54 -6.50
CA SER A 151 -16.18 2.60 -7.03
C SER A 151 -15.46 3.43 -8.09
N LEU A 152 -14.19 3.80 -7.85
CA LEU A 152 -13.36 4.52 -8.82
C LEU A 152 -13.17 3.70 -10.10
N PHE A 153 -12.86 2.41 -9.99
CA PHE A 153 -12.74 1.55 -11.17
C PHE A 153 -14.03 1.44 -11.94
N VAL A 154 -15.18 1.30 -11.28
CA VAL A 154 -16.49 1.30 -11.96
C VAL A 154 -16.69 2.59 -12.75
N ILE A 155 -16.46 3.75 -12.13
CA ILE A 155 -16.64 5.05 -12.79
C ILE A 155 -15.70 5.19 -13.99
N VAL A 156 -14.41 4.85 -13.83
CA VAL A 156 -13.42 4.93 -14.91
C VAL A 156 -13.78 4.01 -16.07
N ASN A 157 -14.19 2.76 -15.79
CA ASN A 157 -14.57 1.82 -16.84
C ASN A 157 -15.87 2.21 -17.56
N LEU A 158 -16.79 2.91 -16.89
CA LEU A 158 -18.00 3.43 -17.52
C LEU A 158 -17.75 4.66 -18.40
N ALA A 159 -16.65 5.39 -18.15
CA ALA A 159 -16.28 6.59 -18.89
C ALA A 159 -15.40 6.31 -20.13
N LEU A 160 -14.85 5.09 -20.24
CA LEU A 160 -14.09 4.59 -21.39
C LEU A 160 -15.03 4.05 -22.48
#